data_AF-A0A8T6P9P5-F1
#
_entry.id   AF-A0A8T6P9P5-F1
#
_cell.length_a   1.000
_cell.length_b   1.000
_cell.length_c   1.000
_cell.angle_alpha   90.00
_cell.angle_beta   90.00
_cell.angle_gamma   90.00
#
_symmetry.space_group_name_H-M   'P 1'
#
loop_
_entity.id
_entity.type
_entity.pdbx_description
1 polymer ?
#
loop_
_entity_poly.entity_id
_entity_poly.type
_entity_poly.pdbx_seq_one_letter_code
_entity_poly.pdbx_strand_id
1 'polypeptide(L)'
;MKRMLIGLVVAVTLLTGCDLIPSPATPLPDTSPAPNETQDVPVDMGDPDGVARAFLSAWEMGDYAGMYSLLSPTSQAEYSLEEFREIYTSNASTMTLIRVDVTENSLSQNDTTARMSYDVEYTTRILSTFEKDNLEMFLTFNQDTGLWSVVWAHNMILPELSRNNTLELTVETPSRANIYDRNGQALVTANAGAVQINVTPGQIGDSWEDQLVFLLSEVLRISPNEVRQNYVGLPADWSVAIGDVDAEVFQ
;
A
#
# COMPACT_ATOMS: atom_id res chain seq x y z
N MET A 1 39.10 -19.14 -86.05
CA MET A 1 40.30 -18.30 -86.28
C MET A 1 40.18 -17.04 -85.43
N LYS A 2 41.27 -16.61 -84.77
CA LYS A 2 41.56 -15.29 -84.15
C LYS A 2 40.58 -14.79 -83.05
N ARG A 3 41.01 -14.71 -81.77
CA ARG A 3 41.87 -13.66 -81.13
C ARG A 3 41.19 -12.27 -81.19
N MET A 4 41.15 -11.39 -80.19
CA MET A 4 41.50 -11.28 -78.77
C MET A 4 41.25 -9.77 -78.44
N LEU A 5 41.20 -9.41 -77.15
CA LEU A 5 41.44 -8.07 -76.56
C LEU A 5 40.33 -6.98 -76.52
N ILE A 6 40.01 -6.57 -75.26
CA ILE A 6 40.01 -5.19 -74.67
C ILE A 6 39.04 -4.17 -75.30
N GLY A 7 38.20 -3.39 -74.62
CA GLY A 7 38.02 -3.03 -73.21
C GLY A 7 37.38 -1.63 -73.13
N LEU A 8 36.78 -1.31 -71.97
CA LEU A 8 36.48 0.02 -71.42
C LEU A 8 35.20 0.80 -71.85
N VAL A 9 34.61 1.46 -70.83
CA VAL A 9 33.67 2.61 -70.78
C VAL A 9 32.18 2.23 -70.78
N VAL A 10 31.57 1.98 -69.61
CA VAL A 10 31.00 2.95 -68.63
C VAL A 10 29.86 3.80 -69.23
N ALA A 11 28.62 3.42 -68.91
CA ALA A 11 27.47 4.31 -68.92
C ALA A 11 26.71 4.11 -67.61
N VAL A 12 26.84 5.12 -66.74
CA VAL A 12 26.21 5.23 -65.43
C VAL A 12 24.77 5.65 -65.61
N THR A 13 23.82 4.83 -65.16
CA THR A 13 22.44 5.22 -64.91
C THR A 13 22.06 4.80 -63.49
N LEU A 14 22.12 5.77 -62.59
CA LEU A 14 21.70 5.67 -61.19
C LEU A 14 20.16 5.70 -61.13
N LEU A 15 19.55 4.54 -60.91
CA LEU A 15 18.20 4.41 -60.37
C LEU A 15 18.34 4.12 -58.87
N THR A 16 18.19 5.17 -58.06
CA THR A 16 18.11 5.07 -56.60
C THR A 16 16.75 4.51 -56.20
N GLY A 17 16.66 3.19 -56.04
CA GLY A 17 15.65 2.56 -55.19
C GLY A 17 16.30 2.24 -53.85
N CYS A 18 15.92 2.96 -52.79
CA CYS A 18 16.37 2.64 -51.44
C CYS A 18 15.67 1.36 -50.97
N ASP A 19 16.50 0.37 -50.68
CA ASP A 19 16.16 -0.83 -49.94
C ASP A 19 15.65 -0.51 -48.53
N LEU A 20 14.71 -1.34 -48.11
CA LEU A 20 14.08 -1.41 -46.80
C LEU A 20 15.11 -1.89 -45.77
N ILE A 21 15.70 -0.95 -45.02
CA ILE A 21 16.37 -1.24 -43.76
C ILE A 21 15.36 -0.98 -42.63
N PRO A 22 15.01 -1.96 -41.78
CA PRO A 22 14.28 -1.67 -40.56
C PRO A 22 15.21 -0.90 -39.61
N SER A 23 14.87 0.37 -39.40
CA SER A 23 15.48 1.22 -38.39
C SER A 23 15.24 0.63 -36.99
N PRO A 24 16.16 0.81 -36.03
CA PRO A 24 15.87 0.50 -34.63
C PRO A 24 14.64 1.31 -34.20
N ALA A 25 13.69 0.64 -33.55
CA ALA A 25 12.56 1.29 -32.93
C ALA A 25 13.08 2.39 -31.99
N THR A 26 12.64 3.62 -32.23
CA THR A 26 12.70 4.70 -31.25
C THR A 26 12.09 4.16 -29.96
N PRO A 27 12.78 4.21 -28.80
CA PRO A 27 12.08 3.94 -27.55
C PRO A 27 10.95 4.96 -27.43
N LEU A 28 9.75 4.46 -27.16
CA LEU A 28 8.62 5.26 -26.74
C LEU A 28 9.08 6.16 -25.58
N PRO A 29 8.62 7.41 -25.48
CA PRO A 29 8.85 8.17 -24.26
C PRO A 29 8.26 7.36 -23.11
N ASP A 30 9.13 6.88 -22.24
CA ASP A 30 8.77 6.38 -20.93
C ASP A 30 8.03 7.52 -20.24
N THR A 31 6.70 7.46 -20.22
CA THR A 31 5.89 8.22 -19.27
C THR A 31 6.01 7.56 -17.90
N SER A 32 7.25 7.44 -17.43
CA SER A 32 7.55 7.27 -16.03
C SER A 32 7.30 8.65 -15.39
N PRO A 33 6.41 8.79 -14.41
CA PRO A 33 6.34 10.03 -13.66
C PRO A 33 7.74 10.25 -13.07
N ALA A 34 8.37 11.37 -13.45
CA ALA A 34 9.62 11.80 -12.86
C ALA A 34 9.50 11.73 -11.33
N PRO A 35 10.56 11.36 -10.59
CA PRO A 35 10.58 11.55 -9.16
C PRO A 35 10.23 13.02 -8.91
N ASN A 36 9.16 13.25 -8.16
CA ASN A 36 8.77 14.59 -7.78
C ASN A 36 9.99 15.18 -7.06
N GLU A 37 10.69 16.13 -7.69
CA GLU A 37 11.70 16.92 -7.02
C GLU A 37 10.96 17.65 -5.90
N THR A 38 11.15 17.18 -4.66
CA THR A 38 10.78 17.92 -3.48
C THR A 38 11.43 19.28 -3.63
N GLN A 39 10.63 20.32 -3.82
CA GLN A 39 11.13 21.67 -3.66
C GLN A 39 11.55 21.78 -2.20
N ASP A 40 12.85 21.63 -1.94
CA ASP A 40 13.53 22.00 -0.71
C ASP A 40 13.39 23.52 -0.55
N VAL A 41 12.18 23.99 -0.22
CA VAL A 41 12.03 25.28 0.44
C VAL A 41 12.49 25.02 1.87
N PRO A 42 13.62 25.61 2.30
CA PRO A 42 14.06 25.45 3.68
C PRO A 42 12.94 25.93 4.60
N VAL A 43 12.48 25.07 5.49
CA VAL A 43 11.51 25.45 6.51
C VAL A 43 12.13 26.57 7.33
N ASP A 44 11.48 27.73 7.38
CA ASP A 44 11.90 28.81 8.26
C ASP A 44 11.59 28.44 9.71
N MET A 45 12.56 27.80 10.35
CA MET A 45 12.44 27.40 11.76
C MET A 45 12.37 28.60 12.72
N GLY A 46 12.56 29.84 12.25
CA GLY A 46 12.33 31.06 13.03
C GLY A 46 10.86 31.49 13.11
N ASP A 47 9.99 30.91 12.29
CA ASP A 47 8.55 31.18 12.24
C ASP A 47 7.75 29.96 12.75
N PRO A 48 6.95 30.09 13.83
CA PRO A 48 6.16 28.96 14.33
C PRO A 48 5.10 28.50 13.33
N ASP A 49 4.60 29.39 12.46
CA ASP A 49 3.64 29.01 11.44
C ASP A 49 4.30 28.06 10.43
N GLY A 50 5.42 28.49 9.84
CA GLY A 50 6.23 27.66 8.95
C GLY A 50 6.58 26.28 9.52
N VAL A 51 6.97 26.20 10.79
CA VAL A 51 7.26 24.92 11.46
C VAL A 51 6.00 24.05 11.60
N ALA A 52 4.86 24.63 11.98
CA ALA A 52 3.61 23.90 12.12
C ALA A 52 3.14 23.33 10.78
N ARG A 53 3.12 24.14 9.71
CA ARG A 53 2.75 23.67 8.36
C ARG A 53 3.67 22.56 7.87
N ALA A 54 4.97 22.72 8.07
CA ALA A 54 5.95 21.72 7.67
C ALA A 54 5.71 20.38 8.37
N PHE A 55 5.37 20.41 9.67
CA PHE A 55 5.01 19.20 10.40
C PHE A 55 3.74 18.53 9.85
N LEU A 56 2.68 19.31 9.61
CA LEU A 56 1.42 18.78 9.10
C LEU A 56 1.56 18.22 7.68
N SER A 57 2.29 18.93 6.81
CA SER A 57 2.58 18.45 5.45
C SER A 57 3.43 17.18 5.45
N ALA A 58 4.44 17.09 6.33
CA ALA A 58 5.23 15.87 6.50
C ALA A 58 4.35 14.70 6.98
N TRP A 59 3.34 14.97 7.82
CA TRP A 59 2.38 13.95 8.24
C TRP A 59 1.53 13.43 7.08
N GLU A 60 0.99 14.31 6.24
CA GLU A 60 0.21 13.91 5.04
C GLU A 60 1.05 13.06 4.08
N MET A 61 2.34 13.36 3.96
CA MET A 61 3.29 12.60 3.11
C MET A 61 3.78 11.29 3.77
N GLY A 62 3.47 11.06 5.04
CA GLY A 62 4.03 9.93 5.81
C GLY A 62 5.53 10.05 6.09
N ASP A 63 6.10 11.25 6.01
CA ASP A 63 7.51 11.53 6.34
C ASP A 63 7.70 11.71 7.85
N TYR A 64 7.70 10.59 8.56
CA TYR A 64 7.90 10.59 10.01
C TYR A 64 9.29 11.09 10.42
N ALA A 65 10.30 10.98 9.56
CA ALA A 65 11.64 11.50 9.85
C ALA A 65 11.65 13.03 9.79
N GLY A 66 11.01 13.61 8.76
CA GLY A 66 10.77 15.05 8.65
C GLY A 66 9.99 15.59 9.84
N MET A 67 8.87 14.95 10.20
CA MET A 67 8.09 15.31 11.40
C MET A 67 8.94 15.29 12.66
N TYR A 68 9.70 14.22 12.87
CA TYR A 68 10.53 14.03 14.07
C TYR A 68 11.62 15.11 14.19
N SER A 69 12.18 15.55 13.06
CA SER A 69 13.20 16.61 13.03
C SER A 69 12.70 17.97 13.51
N LEU A 70 11.39 18.20 13.45
CA LEU A 70 10.73 19.44 13.88
C LEU A 70 10.31 19.42 15.36
N LEU A 71 10.53 18.30 16.05
CA LEU A 71 10.14 18.15 17.46
C LEU A 71 11.07 18.90 18.41
N SER A 72 10.50 19.32 19.54
CA SER A 72 11.26 19.91 20.63
C SER A 72 12.25 18.90 21.21
N PRO A 73 13.40 19.34 21.76
CA PRO A 73 14.35 18.46 22.42
C PRO A 73 13.73 17.63 23.56
N THR A 74 12.73 18.19 24.27
CA THR A 74 11.99 17.47 25.30
C THR A 74 11.20 16.31 24.71
N SER A 75 10.47 16.54 23.60
CA SER A 75 9.73 15.49 22.91
C SER A 75 10.66 14.42 22.32
N GLN A 76 11.81 14.81 21.76
CA GLN A 76 12.81 13.87 21.25
C GLN A 76 13.50 13.06 22.36
N ALA A 77 13.62 13.62 23.57
CA ALA A 77 14.15 12.91 24.72
C ALA A 77 13.13 11.91 25.31
N GLU A 78 11.83 12.19 25.17
CA GLU A 78 10.75 11.31 25.63
C GLU A 78 10.46 10.18 24.63
N TYR A 79 10.52 10.47 23.33
CA TYR A 79 10.25 9.51 22.27
C TYR A 79 11.42 9.44 21.30
N SER A 80 11.97 8.24 21.10
CA SER A 80 12.89 7.99 19.99
C SER A 80 12.17 8.10 18.64
N LEU A 81 12.93 8.31 17.55
CA LEU A 81 12.37 8.31 16.19
C LEU A 81 11.61 7.03 15.87
N GLU A 82 12.12 5.88 16.33
CA GLU A 82 11.48 4.59 16.05
C GLU A 82 10.17 4.43 16.81
N GLU A 83 10.12 4.83 18.09
CA GLU A 83 8.87 4.83 18.86
C GLU A 83 7.85 5.80 18.29
N PHE A 84 8.27 7.00 17.92
CA PHE A 84 7.43 8.00 17.27
C PHE A 84 6.81 7.44 15.98
N ARG A 85 7.63 6.86 15.11
CA ARG A 85 7.17 6.22 13.87
C ARG A 85 6.16 5.10 14.18
N GLU A 86 6.50 4.22 15.11
CA GLU A 86 5.66 3.08 15.47
C GLU A 86 4.29 3.52 16.00
N ILE A 87 4.22 4.60 16.76
CA ILE A 87 2.96 5.16 17.23
C ILE A 87 2.08 5.60 16.04
N TYR A 88 2.63 6.28 15.04
CA TYR A 88 1.85 6.66 13.85
C TYR A 88 1.44 5.46 13.00
N THR A 89 2.36 4.53 12.72
CA THR A 89 2.10 3.38 11.85
C THR A 89 1.14 2.38 12.48
N SER A 90 1.25 2.11 13.78
CA SER A 90 0.32 1.22 14.49
C SER A 90 -1.10 1.79 14.52
N ASN A 91 -1.27 3.09 14.83
CA ASN A 91 -2.57 3.73 14.78
C ASN A 91 -3.15 3.76 13.36
N ALA A 92 -2.34 4.08 12.34
CA ALA A 92 -2.76 4.04 10.95
C ALA A 92 -3.21 2.65 10.51
N SER A 93 -2.46 1.61 10.90
CA SER A 93 -2.81 0.21 10.64
C SER A 93 -4.14 -0.18 11.30
N THR A 94 -4.31 0.15 12.59
CA THR A 94 -5.55 -0.13 13.33
C THR A 94 -6.76 0.59 12.73
N MET A 95 -6.59 1.83 12.26
CA MET A 95 -7.66 2.56 11.55
C MET A 95 -7.96 2.01 10.16
N THR A 96 -7.08 1.19 9.59
CA THR A 96 -7.03 0.88 8.14
C THR A 96 -6.87 2.14 7.28
N LEU A 97 -6.08 3.09 7.78
CA LEU A 97 -5.86 4.40 7.19
C LEU A 97 -5.23 4.27 5.79
N ILE A 98 -5.79 5.03 4.85
CA ILE A 98 -5.29 5.15 3.47
C ILE A 98 -4.56 6.49 3.32
N ARG A 99 -5.16 7.56 3.84
CA ARG A 99 -4.68 8.93 3.69
C ARG A 99 -5.18 9.80 4.84
N VAL A 100 -4.36 10.79 5.18
CA VAL A 100 -4.70 11.90 6.07
C VAL A 100 -4.68 13.17 5.24
N ASP A 101 -5.67 14.03 5.45
CA ASP A 101 -5.69 15.39 4.93
C ASP A 101 -5.86 16.36 6.08
N VAL A 102 -5.03 17.39 6.10
CA VAL A 102 -5.00 18.37 7.17
C VAL A 102 -5.44 19.73 6.64
N THR A 103 -6.37 20.35 7.36
CA THR A 103 -6.76 21.74 7.11
C THR A 103 -6.30 22.61 8.27
N GLU A 104 -5.36 23.51 8.00
CA GLU A 104 -4.89 24.50 8.97
C GLU A 104 -5.97 25.56 9.23
N ASN A 105 -6.20 25.91 10.50
CA ASN A 105 -7.23 26.87 10.88
C ASN A 105 -6.63 28.21 11.34
N SER A 106 -5.94 28.21 12.47
CA SER A 106 -5.40 29.43 13.07
C SER A 106 -4.17 29.18 13.92
N LEU A 107 -3.25 30.13 13.91
CA LEU A 107 -2.10 30.16 14.80
C LEU A 107 -2.27 31.29 15.83
N SER A 108 -2.10 30.95 17.10
CA SER A 108 -1.99 31.91 18.20
C SER A 108 -0.61 31.83 18.83
N GLN A 109 0.05 32.96 19.01
CA GLN A 109 1.45 33.03 19.45
C GLN A 109 1.63 34.03 20.59
N ASN A 110 2.50 33.67 21.53
CA ASN A 110 3.14 34.54 22.53
C ASN A 110 4.66 34.51 22.33
N ASP A 111 5.42 35.28 23.12
CA ASP A 111 6.88 35.43 23.00
C ASP A 111 7.66 34.10 22.98
N THR A 112 7.17 33.06 23.66
CA THR A 112 7.87 31.78 23.81
C THR A 112 7.06 30.54 23.46
N THR A 113 5.76 30.70 23.18
CA THR A 113 4.85 29.58 22.90
C THR A 113 3.94 29.94 21.74
N ALA A 114 3.59 28.95 20.92
CA ALA A 114 2.59 29.08 19.87
C ALA A 114 1.67 27.88 19.87
N ARG A 115 0.48 28.06 19.30
CA ARG A 115 -0.55 27.04 19.20
C ARG A 115 -1.19 27.11 17.82
N MET A 116 -1.08 26.03 17.07
CA MET A 116 -1.76 25.84 15.79
C MET A 116 -3.02 25.01 16.02
N SER A 117 -4.16 25.51 15.53
CA SER A 117 -5.40 24.75 15.41
C SER A 117 -5.55 24.23 13.99
N TYR A 118 -5.99 22.98 13.84
CA TYR A 118 -6.19 22.33 12.55
C TYR A 118 -7.27 21.26 12.65
N ASP A 119 -7.84 20.91 11.50
CA ASP A 119 -8.79 19.81 11.33
C ASP A 119 -8.13 18.69 10.52
N VAL A 120 -8.56 17.45 10.76
CA VAL A 120 -8.00 16.28 10.09
C VAL A 120 -9.11 15.39 9.53
N GLU A 121 -9.04 15.12 8.23
CA GLU A 121 -9.86 14.12 7.55
C GLU A 121 -9.07 12.81 7.41
N TYR A 122 -9.63 11.71 7.93
CA TYR A 122 -9.07 10.37 7.84
C TYR A 122 -9.83 9.57 6.80
N THR A 123 -9.18 9.23 5.69
CA THR A 123 -9.73 8.29 4.72
C THR A 123 -9.30 6.88 5.09
N THR A 124 -10.25 5.98 5.38
CA THR A 124 -9.95 4.59 5.74
C THR A 124 -10.51 3.57 4.74
N ARG A 125 -9.98 2.35 4.78
CA ARG A 125 -10.42 1.27 3.90
C ARG A 125 -11.79 0.70 4.29
N ILE A 126 -12.11 0.64 5.58
CA ILE A 126 -13.33 -0.05 6.05
C ILE A 126 -14.30 0.82 6.84
N LEU A 127 -13.84 1.90 7.47
CA LEU A 127 -14.68 2.77 8.31
C LEU A 127 -15.25 3.98 7.53
N SER A 128 -15.04 4.03 6.21
CA SER A 128 -15.26 5.23 5.40
C SER A 128 -14.33 6.39 5.83
N THR A 129 -14.59 7.58 5.31
CA THR A 129 -13.95 8.82 5.74
C THR A 129 -14.61 9.37 7.00
N PHE A 130 -13.80 9.86 7.95
CA PHE A 130 -14.26 10.58 9.13
C PHE A 130 -13.33 11.74 9.48
N GLU A 131 -13.85 12.73 10.20
CA GLU A 131 -13.14 13.98 10.50
C GLU A 131 -12.95 14.16 12.02
N LYS A 132 -11.90 14.91 12.37
CA LYS A 132 -11.70 15.45 13.71
C LYS A 132 -11.34 16.92 13.62
N ASP A 133 -12.17 17.73 14.26
CA ASP A 133 -12.04 19.18 14.24
C ASP A 133 -11.32 19.72 15.48
N ASN A 134 -10.70 20.88 15.33
CA ASN A 134 -10.09 21.67 16.40
C ASN A 134 -9.00 20.90 17.18
N LEU A 135 -8.17 20.13 16.48
CA LEU A 135 -6.94 19.61 17.09
C LEU A 135 -5.99 20.76 17.38
N GLU A 136 -5.20 20.61 18.45
CA GLU A 136 -4.23 21.61 18.87
C GLU A 136 -2.81 21.03 18.79
N MET A 137 -1.91 21.75 18.12
CA MET A 137 -0.47 21.54 18.14
C MET A 137 0.18 22.66 18.93
N PHE A 138 1.04 22.30 19.88
CA PHE A 138 1.80 23.26 20.67
C PHE A 138 3.22 23.38 20.14
N LEU A 139 3.75 24.60 20.09
CA LEU A 139 5.13 24.89 19.72
C LEU A 139 5.81 25.71 20.81
N THR A 140 7.11 25.50 20.96
CA THR A 140 7.96 26.22 21.92
C THR A 140 9.12 26.88 21.21
N PHE A 141 9.47 28.09 21.64
CA PHE A 141 10.63 28.82 21.15
C PHE A 141 11.85 28.54 22.02
N ASN A 142 12.97 28.19 21.40
CA ASN A 142 14.25 28.04 22.08
C ASN A 142 15.07 29.33 21.92
N GLN A 143 15.24 30.08 23.01
CA GLN A 143 15.95 31.38 22.99
C GLN A 143 17.43 31.28 22.65
N ASP A 144 18.08 30.15 22.94
CA ASP A 144 19.51 29.97 22.69
C ASP A 144 19.80 29.73 21.20
N THR A 145 18.90 29.01 20.53
CA THR A 145 19.02 28.66 19.10
C THR A 145 18.25 29.61 18.18
N GLY A 146 17.25 30.32 18.71
CA GLY A 146 16.34 31.16 17.94
C GLY A 146 15.33 30.39 17.09
N LEU A 147 15.05 29.12 17.43
CA LEU A 147 14.23 28.21 16.63
C LEU A 147 12.95 27.80 17.36
N TRP A 148 11.88 27.61 16.60
CA TRP A 148 10.63 26.99 17.03
C TRP A 148 10.67 25.47 16.84
N SER A 149 9.98 24.75 17.73
CA SER A 149 9.86 23.30 17.63
C SER A 149 8.53 22.82 18.20
N VAL A 150 8.03 21.70 17.67
CA VAL A 150 6.75 21.10 18.05
C VAL A 150 6.88 20.36 19.39
N VAL A 151 6.00 20.68 20.34
CA VAL A 151 5.83 19.90 21.57
C VAL A 151 4.82 18.80 21.27
N TRP A 152 5.34 17.62 20.95
CA TRP A 152 4.53 16.51 20.48
C TRP A 152 3.88 15.71 21.61
N ALA A 153 2.66 15.26 21.36
CA ALA A 153 1.93 14.33 22.20
C ALA A 153 0.95 13.49 21.37
N HIS A 154 0.58 12.32 21.88
CA HIS A 154 -0.30 11.36 21.21
C HIS A 154 -1.66 11.93 20.80
N ASN A 155 -2.18 12.92 21.54
CA ASN A 155 -3.46 13.55 21.25
C ASN A 155 -3.47 14.40 19.97
N MET A 156 -2.30 14.64 19.37
CA MET A 156 -2.17 15.24 18.05
C MET A 156 -2.52 14.28 16.90
N ILE A 157 -2.56 12.96 17.16
CA ILE A 157 -3.06 11.97 16.20
C ILE A 157 -4.57 11.84 16.36
N LEU A 158 -5.05 11.64 17.58
CA LEU A 158 -6.46 11.64 17.92
C LEU A 158 -6.62 12.14 19.35
N PRO A 159 -7.57 13.03 19.66
CA PRO A 159 -7.79 13.50 21.03
C PRO A 159 -7.96 12.38 22.06
N GLU A 160 -8.58 11.27 21.66
CA GLU A 160 -8.86 10.10 22.48
C GLU A 160 -7.62 9.28 22.85
N LEU A 161 -6.49 9.46 22.16
CA LEU A 161 -5.21 8.81 22.48
C LEU A 161 -4.45 9.46 23.64
N SER A 162 -5.03 10.52 24.23
CA SER A 162 -4.50 11.09 25.47
C SER A 162 -4.41 10.04 26.59
N ARG A 163 -3.47 10.23 27.53
CA ARG A 163 -3.32 9.40 28.75
C ARG A 163 -3.01 7.92 28.50
N ASN A 164 -2.21 7.61 27.47
CA ASN A 164 -1.77 6.26 27.16
C ASN A 164 -2.92 5.30 26.78
N ASN A 165 -3.97 5.85 26.17
CA ASN A 165 -5.02 5.06 25.54
C ASN A 165 -4.50 4.44 24.23
N THR A 166 -5.06 3.29 23.87
CA THR A 166 -4.74 2.58 22.62
C THR A 166 -5.98 2.50 21.74
N LEU A 167 -5.78 2.55 20.43
CA LEU A 167 -6.85 2.30 19.47
C LEU A 167 -7.03 0.79 19.27
N GLU A 168 -8.28 0.33 19.23
CA GLU A 168 -8.66 -1.03 18.88
C GLU A 168 -9.78 -0.98 17.83
N LEU A 169 -9.72 -1.88 16.85
CA LEU A 169 -10.72 -2.01 15.80
C LEU A 169 -11.33 -3.41 15.85
N THR A 170 -12.62 -3.47 16.16
CA THR A 170 -13.43 -4.69 16.09
C THR A 170 -14.36 -4.62 14.90
N VAL A 171 -14.25 -5.61 14.00
CA VAL A 171 -15.07 -5.69 12.78
C VAL A 171 -16.06 -6.83 12.91
N GLU A 172 -17.34 -6.49 12.94
CA GLU A 172 -18.42 -7.47 12.87
C GLU A 172 -18.96 -7.53 11.44
N THR A 173 -18.74 -8.66 10.76
CA THR A 173 -19.28 -8.87 9.41
C THR A 173 -20.61 -9.63 9.52
N PRO A 174 -21.75 -9.03 9.12
CA PRO A 174 -23.02 -9.74 9.17
C PRO A 174 -23.04 -10.88 8.14
N SER A 175 -23.82 -11.93 8.43
CA SER A 175 -24.08 -12.98 7.45
C SER A 175 -24.71 -12.41 6.18
N ARG A 176 -24.30 -12.94 5.03
CA ARG A 176 -24.91 -12.58 3.74
C ARG A 176 -26.42 -12.90 3.75
N ALA A 177 -27.21 -12.12 3.01
CA ALA A 177 -28.62 -12.42 2.83
C ALA A 177 -28.84 -13.66 1.94
N ASN A 178 -29.90 -14.42 2.23
CA ASN A 178 -30.37 -15.49 1.36
C ASN A 178 -31.07 -14.90 0.13
N ILE A 179 -31.02 -15.62 -1.00
CA ILE A 179 -31.75 -15.31 -2.22
C ILE A 179 -32.87 -16.34 -2.38
N TYR A 180 -34.10 -15.86 -2.57
CA TYR A 180 -35.29 -16.70 -2.73
C TYR A 180 -35.91 -16.52 -4.13
N ASP A 181 -36.56 -17.56 -4.62
CA ASP A 181 -37.38 -17.50 -5.83
C ASP A 181 -38.73 -16.80 -5.57
N ARG A 182 -39.57 -16.68 -6.61
CA ARG A 182 -40.90 -16.05 -6.52
C ARG A 182 -41.89 -16.76 -5.58
N ASN A 183 -41.61 -18.01 -5.23
CA ASN A 183 -42.46 -18.84 -4.37
C ASN A 183 -41.91 -18.89 -2.93
N GLY A 184 -40.80 -18.21 -2.63
CA GLY A 184 -40.15 -18.23 -1.33
C GLY A 184 -39.21 -19.42 -1.11
N GLN A 185 -38.89 -20.18 -2.16
CA GLN A 185 -37.89 -21.26 -2.08
C GLN A 185 -36.48 -20.64 -2.13
N ALA A 186 -35.62 -21.03 -1.19
CA ALA A 186 -34.23 -20.56 -1.18
C ALA A 186 -33.48 -21.10 -2.41
N LEU A 187 -32.80 -20.20 -3.11
CA LEU A 187 -31.90 -20.48 -4.24
C LEU A 187 -30.43 -20.40 -3.82
N VAL A 188 -30.10 -19.46 -2.92
CA VAL A 188 -28.76 -19.32 -2.35
C VAL A 188 -28.91 -19.02 -0.87
N THR A 189 -28.24 -19.81 -0.03
CA THR A 189 -28.22 -19.63 1.43
C THR A 189 -26.83 -19.22 1.89
N ALA A 190 -26.76 -18.36 2.91
CA ALA A 190 -25.48 -17.94 3.49
C ALA A 190 -24.82 -19.01 4.37
N ASN A 191 -25.58 -20.03 4.76
CA ASN A 191 -25.16 -21.08 5.69
C ASN A 191 -25.17 -22.46 5.02
N ALA A 192 -25.00 -22.53 3.70
CA ALA A 192 -24.78 -23.81 3.04
C ALA A 192 -23.47 -24.42 3.58
N GLY A 193 -23.53 -25.67 4.04
CA GLY A 193 -22.34 -26.37 4.49
C GLY A 193 -21.48 -26.81 3.30
N ALA A 194 -20.20 -26.45 3.32
CA ALA A 194 -19.20 -26.94 2.39
C ALA A 194 -18.09 -27.67 3.16
N VAL A 195 -17.48 -28.67 2.52
CA VAL A 195 -16.31 -29.38 3.01
C VAL A 195 -15.13 -28.95 2.18
N GLN A 196 -14.18 -28.27 2.82
CA GLN A 196 -12.92 -27.89 2.20
C GLN A 196 -11.93 -29.05 2.30
N ILE A 197 -11.39 -29.47 1.15
CA ILE A 197 -10.39 -30.52 1.07
C ILE A 197 -9.00 -29.87 1.06
N ASN A 198 -8.23 -30.16 2.11
CA ASN A 198 -6.85 -29.72 2.25
C ASN A 198 -5.87 -30.88 2.08
N VAL A 199 -4.68 -30.59 1.59
CA VAL A 199 -3.53 -31.51 1.57
C VAL A 199 -2.35 -30.87 2.26
N THR A 200 -1.49 -31.69 2.86
CA THR A 200 -0.23 -31.25 3.47
C THR A 200 0.91 -31.76 2.61
N PRO A 201 1.69 -30.92 1.91
CA PRO A 201 2.68 -31.36 0.93
C PRO A 201 3.69 -32.37 1.48
N GLY A 202 4.18 -32.16 2.70
CA GLY A 202 5.13 -33.06 3.37
C GLY A 202 4.57 -34.41 3.78
N GLN A 203 3.25 -34.59 3.71
CA GLN A 203 2.58 -35.88 3.94
C GLN A 203 2.29 -36.62 2.64
N ILE A 204 2.50 -36.01 1.48
CA ILE A 204 2.32 -36.64 0.18
C ILE A 204 3.52 -37.54 -0.10
N GLY A 205 3.29 -38.84 -0.26
CA GLY A 205 4.32 -39.80 -0.59
C GLY A 205 4.46 -39.98 -2.10
N ASP A 206 5.70 -39.91 -2.60
CA ASP A 206 6.04 -40.04 -4.02
C ASP A 206 5.38 -41.26 -4.69
N SER A 207 5.21 -42.37 -3.98
CA SER A 207 4.64 -43.61 -4.53
C SER A 207 3.12 -43.55 -4.79
N TRP A 208 2.41 -42.61 -4.18
CA TRP A 208 0.94 -42.53 -4.25
C TRP A 208 0.42 -41.14 -4.62
N GLU A 209 1.30 -40.17 -4.85
CA GLU A 209 0.95 -38.81 -5.29
C GLU A 209 0.00 -38.82 -6.51
N ASP A 210 0.32 -39.58 -7.56
CA ASP A 210 -0.51 -39.63 -8.77
C ASP A 210 -1.93 -40.15 -8.49
N GLN A 211 -2.09 -41.07 -7.53
CA GLN A 211 -3.39 -41.60 -7.14
C GLN A 211 -4.19 -40.56 -6.34
N LEU A 212 -3.53 -39.84 -5.43
CA LEU A 212 -4.13 -38.72 -4.71
C LEU A 212 -4.61 -37.66 -5.71
N VAL A 213 -3.73 -37.23 -6.61
CA VAL A 213 -4.03 -36.19 -7.60
C VAL A 213 -5.21 -36.60 -8.49
N PHE A 214 -5.22 -37.85 -8.94
CA PHE A 214 -6.32 -38.38 -9.74
C PHE A 214 -7.64 -38.36 -8.95
N LEU A 215 -7.64 -38.84 -7.71
CA LEU A 215 -8.84 -38.83 -6.86
C LEU A 215 -9.35 -37.40 -6.62
N LEU A 216 -8.47 -36.46 -6.29
CA LEU A 216 -8.83 -35.07 -6.06
C LEU A 216 -9.36 -34.41 -7.34
N SER A 217 -8.79 -34.73 -8.50
CA SER A 217 -9.28 -34.20 -9.78
C SER A 217 -10.71 -34.65 -10.08
N GLU A 218 -11.07 -35.89 -9.76
CA GLU A 218 -12.43 -36.42 -9.94
C GLU A 218 -13.42 -35.79 -8.95
N VAL A 219 -13.04 -35.72 -7.67
CA VAL A 219 -13.90 -35.19 -6.61
C VAL A 219 -14.16 -33.69 -6.79
N LEU A 220 -13.11 -32.92 -7.08
CA LEU A 220 -13.18 -31.46 -7.20
C LEU A 220 -13.51 -30.99 -8.63
N ARG A 221 -13.55 -31.91 -9.61
CA ARG A 221 -13.81 -31.62 -11.03
C ARG A 221 -12.86 -30.58 -11.63
N ILE A 222 -11.61 -30.58 -11.18
CA ILE A 222 -10.52 -29.75 -11.70
C ILE A 222 -9.46 -30.63 -12.35
N SER A 223 -8.57 -30.03 -13.16
CA SER A 223 -7.57 -30.85 -13.86
C SER A 223 -6.50 -31.41 -12.90
N PRO A 224 -5.93 -32.61 -13.17
CA PRO A 224 -4.80 -33.14 -12.39
C PRO A 224 -3.59 -32.21 -12.33
N ASN A 225 -3.40 -31.38 -13.35
CA ASN A 225 -2.32 -30.39 -13.36
C ASN A 225 -2.59 -29.25 -12.37
N GLU A 226 -3.83 -28.76 -12.35
CA GLU A 226 -4.28 -27.72 -11.42
C GLU A 226 -4.18 -28.17 -9.97
N VAL A 227 -4.57 -29.42 -9.66
CA VAL A 227 -4.38 -30.01 -8.33
C VAL A 227 -2.91 -29.94 -7.89
N ARG A 228 -1.97 -30.34 -8.75
CA ARG A 228 -0.53 -30.28 -8.42
C ARG A 228 -0.05 -28.84 -8.25
N GLN A 229 -0.47 -27.93 -9.13
CA GLN A 229 -0.09 -26.52 -9.04
C GLN A 229 -0.52 -25.88 -7.72
N ASN A 230 -1.60 -26.36 -7.10
CA ASN A 230 -2.07 -25.82 -5.84
C ASN A 230 -1.11 -26.11 -4.67
N TYR A 231 -0.28 -27.16 -4.71
CA TYR A 231 0.58 -27.54 -3.58
C TYR A 231 2.08 -27.62 -3.89
N VAL A 232 2.49 -27.71 -5.16
CA VAL A 232 3.91 -27.86 -5.53
C VAL A 232 4.70 -26.60 -5.16
N GLY A 233 5.84 -26.79 -4.48
CA GLY A 233 6.75 -25.71 -4.07
C GLY A 233 6.32 -24.97 -2.80
N LEU A 234 5.20 -25.35 -2.20
CA LEU A 234 4.79 -24.84 -0.89
C LEU A 234 5.52 -25.56 0.25
N PRO A 235 5.69 -24.91 1.42
CA PRO A 235 6.31 -25.54 2.58
C PRO A 235 5.61 -26.84 3.01
N ALA A 236 6.42 -27.81 3.46
CA ALA A 236 5.99 -29.17 3.71
C ALA A 236 4.95 -29.30 4.84
N ASP A 237 4.92 -28.37 5.78
CA ASP A 237 4.06 -28.36 6.97
C ASP A 237 2.77 -27.56 6.78
N TRP A 238 2.56 -26.93 5.62
CA TRP A 238 1.36 -26.13 5.35
C TRP A 238 0.15 -27.01 5.04
N SER A 239 -1.00 -26.64 5.60
CA SER A 239 -2.30 -27.17 5.18
C SER A 239 -2.80 -26.35 3.99
N VAL A 240 -2.76 -26.94 2.80
CA VAL A 240 -3.04 -26.28 1.53
C VAL A 240 -4.45 -26.65 1.05
N ALA A 241 -5.28 -25.64 0.79
CA ALA A 241 -6.59 -25.81 0.20
C ALA A 241 -6.51 -26.23 -1.26
N ILE A 242 -7.15 -27.36 -1.61
CA ILE A 242 -7.23 -27.81 -3.00
C ILE A 242 -8.59 -27.47 -3.62
N GLY A 243 -9.67 -27.51 -2.83
CA GLY A 243 -10.98 -27.06 -3.27
C GLY A 243 -12.09 -27.43 -2.29
N ASP A 244 -13.30 -27.01 -2.61
CA ASP A 244 -14.49 -27.23 -1.79
C ASP A 244 -15.45 -28.20 -2.48
N VAL A 245 -16.12 -29.03 -1.68
CA VAL A 245 -17.25 -29.85 -2.13
C VAL A 245 -18.48 -29.58 -1.27
N ASP A 246 -19.66 -29.76 -1.85
CA ASP A 246 -20.90 -29.69 -1.08
C ASP A 246 -20.90 -30.74 0.02
N ALA A 247 -21.32 -30.37 1.25
CA ALA A 247 -21.33 -31.30 2.38
C ALA A 247 -22.23 -32.53 2.12
N GLU A 248 -23.24 -32.38 1.27
CA GLU A 248 -24.15 -33.47 0.84
C GLU A 248 -23.49 -34.44 -0.14
N VAL A 249 -22.52 -33.98 -0.92
CA VAL A 249 -21.78 -34.79 -1.90
C VAL A 249 -20.65 -35.57 -1.21
N PHE A 250 -20.14 -35.07 -0.09
CA PHE A 250 -19.05 -35.72 0.66
C PHE A 250 -19.50 -36.89 1.55
N GLN A 251 -20.79 -36.97 1.92
CA GLN A 251 -21.35 -38.04 2.76
C GLN A 251 -21.59 -39.34 2.00
#